data_AF-A0A354Z9V4-F1
#
_entry.id   AF-A0A354Z9V4-F1
#
_cell.length_a   1.000
_cell.length_b   1.000
_cell.length_c   1.000
_cell.angle_alpha   90.00
_cell.angle_beta   90.00
_cell.angle_gamma   90.00
#
_symmetry.space_group_name_H-M   'P 1'
#
loop_
_entity.id
_entity.type
_entity.pdbx_description
1 polymer ?
#
loop_
_entity_poly.entity_id
_entity_poly.type
_entity_poly.pdbx_seq_one_letter_code
_entity_poly.pdbx_strand_id
1 'polypeptide(L)'
;MGLHGHNGRIANPMESIMKRFPFAASLILSALAVFSAAPAWAQQDFDAVKVEISPIRDGVHLLTGRGGNIVASTGTDGTFLIDDQYAPLTDRIRAALATVTDQPVR
;
A
#
# COMPACT_ATOMS: atom_id res chain seq x y z
N MET A 1 -53.05 51.25 20.65
CA MET A 1 -52.64 50.66 21.94
C MET A 1 -52.61 49.15 21.76
N GLY A 2 -51.48 48.48 22.02
CA GLY A 2 -51.28 47.02 21.90
C GLY A 2 -50.60 46.60 20.58
N LEU A 3 -49.26 46.63 20.47
CA LEU A 3 -48.29 45.60 20.89
C LEU A 3 -48.58 44.22 20.28
N HIS A 4 -47.83 43.87 19.23
CA HIS A 4 -46.62 43.05 19.31
C HIS A 4 -46.92 41.57 19.60
N GLY A 5 -46.66 40.74 18.59
CA GLY A 5 -46.71 39.29 18.71
C GLY A 5 -46.24 38.61 17.43
N HIS A 6 -45.14 39.08 16.83
CA HIS A 6 -44.48 38.37 15.75
C HIS A 6 -43.74 37.18 16.37
N ASN A 7 -44.49 36.10 16.64
CA ASN A 7 -43.94 34.85 17.16
C ASN A 7 -43.26 34.12 16.00
N GLY A 8 -42.10 34.62 15.60
CA GLY A 8 -41.23 33.98 14.63
C GLY A 8 -40.83 32.62 15.19
N ARG A 9 -41.39 31.55 14.63
CA ARG A 9 -40.84 30.20 14.82
C ARG A 9 -39.41 30.25 14.30
N ILE A 10 -38.43 30.35 15.20
CA ILE A 10 -37.04 30.05 14.89
C ILE A 10 -37.03 28.58 14.45
N ALA A 11 -37.15 28.35 13.15
CA ALA A 11 -36.97 27.02 12.59
C ALA A 11 -35.55 26.59 12.93
N ASN A 12 -35.41 25.41 13.56
CA ASN A 12 -34.11 24.85 13.84
C ASN A 12 -33.32 24.79 12.53
N PRO A 13 -32.13 25.40 12.43
CA PRO A 13 -31.38 25.50 11.17
C PRO A 13 -31.21 24.15 10.49
N MET A 14 -31.03 23.10 11.29
CA MET A 14 -30.92 21.71 10.84
C MET A 14 -32.17 21.19 10.11
N GLU A 15 -33.37 21.60 10.52
CA GLU A 15 -34.62 21.13 9.93
C GLU A 15 -34.87 21.76 8.54
N SER A 16 -34.46 23.02 8.37
CA SER A 16 -34.55 23.73 7.09
C SER A 16 -33.55 23.21 6.07
N ILE A 17 -32.35 22.84 6.52
CA ILE A 17 -31.28 22.27 5.68
C ILE A 17 -31.66 20.86 5.20
N MET A 18 -32.26 20.04 6.07
CA MET A 18 -32.64 18.65 5.74
C MET A 18 -33.79 18.55 4.72
N LYS A 19 -34.71 19.52 4.72
CA LYS A 19 -35.84 19.59 3.75
C LYS A 19 -35.41 20.03 2.34
N ARG A 20 -34.29 20.74 2.20
CA ARG A 20 -33.79 21.26 0.91
C ARG A 20 -33.01 20.22 0.11
N PHE A 21 -32.54 19.15 0.75
CA PHE A 21 -31.73 18.12 0.12
C PHE A 21 -32.15 16.72 0.60
N PRO A 22 -33.35 16.23 0.23
CA PRO A 22 -33.88 14.95 0.71
C PRO A 22 -33.03 13.73 0.31
N PHE A 23 -32.14 13.90 -0.66
CA PHE A 23 -31.23 12.86 -1.15
C PHE A 23 -29.80 12.98 -0.63
N ALA A 24 -29.46 14.01 0.17
CA ALA A 24 -28.09 14.21 0.65
C ALA A 24 -27.60 13.04 1.52
N ALA A 25 -28.47 12.46 2.35
CA ALA A 25 -28.15 11.29 3.16
C ALA A 25 -27.90 10.04 2.30
N SER A 26 -28.72 9.81 1.26
CA SER A 26 -28.52 8.70 0.31
C SER A 26 -27.26 8.89 -0.54
N LEU A 27 -26.90 10.13 -0.90
CA LEU A 27 -25.69 10.42 -1.65
C LEU A 27 -24.42 10.17 -0.81
N ILE A 28 -24.44 10.54 0.47
CA ILE A 28 -23.35 10.25 1.41
C ILE A 28 -23.22 8.74 1.64
N LEU A 29 -24.33 8.03 1.84
CA LEU A 29 -24.31 6.57 2.00
C LEU A 29 -23.78 5.86 0.75
N SER A 30 -24.18 6.34 -0.43
CA SER A 30 -23.72 5.79 -1.71
C SER A 30 -22.23 6.06 -1.94
N ALA A 31 -21.74 7.25 -1.59
CA ALA A 31 -20.32 7.59 -1.66
C ALA A 31 -19.48 6.73 -0.70
N LEU A 32 -19.98 6.46 0.51
CA LEU A 32 -19.30 5.60 1.48
C LEU A 32 -19.25 4.13 1.04
N ALA A 33 -20.31 3.65 0.38
CA ALA A 33 -20.36 2.30 -0.20
C ALA A 33 -19.35 2.12 -1.34
N VAL A 34 -19.20 3.12 -2.22
CA VAL A 34 -18.19 3.11 -3.28
C VAL A 34 -16.76 3.17 -2.71
N PHE A 35 -16.54 3.93 -1.63
CA PHE A 35 -15.23 4.03 -0.98
C PHE A 35 -14.84 2.75 -0.21
N SER A 36 -15.82 2.00 0.31
CA SER A 36 -15.59 0.71 0.97
C SER A 36 -15.22 -0.40 -0.02
N ALA A 37 -15.45 -0.19 -1.32
CA ALA A 37 -15.02 -1.07 -2.41
C ALA A 37 -13.65 -0.68 -3.01
N ALA A 38 -12.91 0.24 -2.36
CA ALA A 38 -11.54 0.58 -2.75
C ALA A 38 -10.63 -0.67 -2.75
N PRO A 39 -9.67 -0.76 -3.68
CA PRO A 39 -9.67 -1.83 -4.65
C PRO A 39 -8.83 -3.02 -4.18
N ALA A 40 -9.28 -4.23 -4.54
CA ALA A 40 -8.46 -5.43 -4.60
C ALA A 40 -7.17 -5.24 -5.44
N TRP A 41 -7.06 -4.14 -6.20
CA TRP A 41 -5.86 -3.73 -6.95
C TRP A 41 -4.72 -3.15 -6.10
N ALA A 42 -4.96 -2.84 -4.82
CA ALA A 42 -3.88 -2.50 -3.90
C ALA A 42 -3.08 -3.74 -3.44
N GLN A 43 -3.65 -4.93 -3.58
CA GLN A 43 -2.96 -6.17 -3.22
C GLN A 43 -1.90 -6.48 -4.28
N GLN A 44 -0.64 -6.46 -3.88
CA GLN A 44 0.46 -6.82 -4.74
C GLN A 44 0.53 -8.35 -4.89
N ASP A 45 0.44 -8.82 -6.12
CA ASP A 45 0.74 -10.22 -6.47
C ASP A 45 2.26 -10.40 -6.55
N PHE A 46 2.79 -11.29 -5.69
CA PHE A 46 4.19 -11.66 -5.64
C PHE A 46 4.45 -13.06 -6.22
N ASP A 47 3.41 -13.80 -6.60
CA ASP A 47 3.53 -15.19 -7.01
C ASP A 47 4.31 -15.32 -8.32
N ALA A 48 4.05 -14.40 -9.26
CA ALA A 48 4.70 -14.35 -10.57
C ALA A 48 6.04 -13.58 -10.58
N VAL A 49 6.49 -13.01 -9.45
CA VAL A 49 7.73 -12.23 -9.41
C VAL A 49 8.94 -13.15 -9.57
N LYS A 50 9.79 -12.83 -10.55
CA LYS A 50 11.10 -13.45 -10.73
C LYS A 50 12.16 -12.55 -10.09
N VAL A 51 13.07 -13.17 -9.34
CA VAL A 51 14.28 -12.51 -8.85
C VAL A 51 15.42 -12.91 -9.78
N GLU A 52 15.96 -11.94 -10.50
CA GLU A 52 17.11 -12.13 -11.38
C GLU A 52 18.39 -11.75 -10.64
N ILE A 53 19.47 -12.48 -10.89
CA ILE A 53 20.78 -12.21 -10.31
C ILE A 53 21.81 -12.03 -11.43
N SER A 54 22.56 -10.93 -11.38
CA SER A 54 23.61 -10.63 -12.36
C SER A 54 24.91 -10.24 -11.66
N PRO A 55 26.07 -10.72 -12.14
CA PRO A 55 27.36 -10.33 -11.58
C PRO A 55 27.69 -8.86 -11.90
N ILE A 56 28.27 -8.15 -10.92
CA ILE A 56 28.89 -6.83 -11.11
C ILE A 56 30.41 -7.01 -11.23
N ARG A 57 31.08 -7.45 -10.15
CA ARG A 57 32.50 -7.85 -10.09
C ARG A 57 32.85 -8.47 -8.73
N ASP A 58 33.89 -9.30 -8.65
CA ASP A 58 34.53 -9.73 -7.39
C ASP A 58 33.59 -10.21 -6.28
N GLY A 59 32.65 -11.11 -6.60
CA GLY A 59 31.66 -11.60 -5.63
C GLY A 59 30.55 -10.58 -5.30
N VAL A 60 30.46 -9.46 -6.02
CA VAL A 60 29.37 -8.50 -5.94
C VAL A 60 28.34 -8.82 -7.03
N HIS A 61 27.09 -8.99 -6.61
CA HIS A 61 25.95 -9.33 -7.47
C HIS A 61 24.81 -8.33 -7.27
N LEU A 62 24.14 -7.99 -8.37
CA LEU A 62 22.88 -7.26 -8.36
C LEU A 62 21.73 -8.27 -8.41
N LEU A 63 20.75 -8.12 -7.52
CA LEU A 63 19.50 -8.85 -7.58
C LEU A 63 18.36 -7.87 -7.88
N THR A 64 17.54 -8.18 -8.88
CA THR A 64 16.39 -7.35 -9.27
C THR A 64 15.13 -8.18 -9.15
N GLY A 65 14.13 -7.62 -8.47
CA GLY A 65 12.80 -8.23 -8.30
C GLY A 65 11.72 -7.17 -8.46
N ARG A 66 10.68 -7.25 -7.64
CA ARG A 66 9.60 -6.25 -7.61
C ARG A 66 9.83 -5.39 -6.37
N GLY A 67 10.25 -4.13 -6.54
CA GLY A 67 10.46 -3.20 -5.43
C GLY A 67 11.75 -2.38 -5.53
N GLY A 68 12.78 -2.91 -6.18
CA GLY A 68 14.06 -2.22 -6.36
C GLY A 68 15.21 -3.19 -6.66
N ASN A 69 16.42 -2.68 -6.48
CA ASN A 69 17.66 -3.43 -6.66
C ASN A 69 18.27 -3.76 -5.29
N ILE A 70 18.62 -5.02 -5.11
CA ILE A 70 19.36 -5.56 -3.97
C ILE A 70 20.82 -5.76 -4.41
N VAL A 71 21.77 -5.57 -3.50
CA VAL A 71 23.18 -5.93 -3.75
C VAL A 71 23.60 -7.02 -2.78
N ALA A 72 24.24 -8.06 -3.30
CA ALA A 72 24.90 -9.10 -2.50
C ALA A 72 26.41 -9.02 -2.68
N SER A 73 27.15 -9.12 -1.58
CA SER A 73 28.60 -9.24 -1.56
C SER A 73 28.98 -10.57 -0.92
N THR A 74 29.49 -11.50 -1.72
CA THR A 74 29.81 -12.88 -1.32
C THR A 74 31.32 -13.05 -1.19
N GLY A 75 31.77 -13.59 -0.05
CA GLY A 75 33.16 -13.95 0.19
C GLY A 75 33.27 -15.24 1.01
N THR A 76 34.49 -15.65 1.33
CA THR A 76 34.76 -16.85 2.17
C THR A 76 34.09 -16.79 3.53
N ASP A 77 33.79 -15.58 4.00
CA ASP A 77 33.32 -15.32 5.34
C ASP A 77 31.79 -15.32 5.39
N GLY A 78 31.10 -15.27 4.26
CA GLY A 78 29.65 -15.11 4.22
C GLY A 78 29.18 -14.30 3.02
N THR A 79 27.86 -14.15 2.95
CA THR A 79 27.16 -13.27 2.02
C THR A 79 26.56 -12.10 2.78
N PHE A 80 26.98 -10.89 2.46
CA PHE A 80 26.36 -9.66 2.97
C PHE A 80 25.32 -9.16 1.97
N LEU A 81 24.08 -8.99 2.42
CA LEU A 81 22.96 -8.56 1.59
C LEU A 81 22.52 -7.14 1.97
N ILE A 82 22.34 -6.29 0.97
CA ILE A 82 21.87 -4.91 1.13
C ILE A 82 20.50 -4.80 0.48
N ASP A 83 19.49 -4.44 1.29
CA ASP A 83 18.05 -4.41 0.96
C ASP A 83 17.38 -5.80 0.96
N ASP A 84 16.10 -5.85 1.32
CA ASP A 84 15.26 -7.06 1.43
C ASP A 84 13.99 -7.03 0.56
N GLN A 85 13.81 -5.97 -0.24
CA GLN A 85 12.60 -5.69 -1.04
C GLN A 85 11.31 -5.80 -0.22
N TYR A 86 10.56 -6.89 -0.40
CA TYR A 86 9.30 -7.18 0.27
C TYR A 86 9.39 -8.54 0.93
N ALA A 87 8.81 -8.68 2.13
CA ALA A 87 8.84 -9.93 2.90
C ALA A 87 8.45 -11.20 2.09
N PRO A 88 7.42 -11.20 1.21
CA PRO A 88 7.05 -12.38 0.41
C PRO A 88 8.10 -12.82 -0.63
N LEU A 89 9.13 -12.02 -0.89
CA LEU A 89 10.18 -12.33 -1.87
C LEU A 89 11.42 -12.99 -1.24
N THR A 90 11.48 -13.11 0.09
CA THR A 90 12.64 -13.66 0.83
C THR A 90 13.12 -14.99 0.27
N ASP A 91 12.23 -15.96 0.07
CA ASP A 91 12.62 -17.30 -0.38
C ASP A 91 13.14 -17.29 -1.83
N ARG A 92 12.58 -16.40 -2.67
CA ARG A 92 13.04 -16.22 -4.06
C ARG A 92 14.42 -15.56 -4.11
N ILE A 93 14.67 -14.59 -3.23
CA ILE A 93 15.99 -13.96 -3.07
C ILE A 93 17.03 -14.99 -2.63
N ARG A 94 16.71 -15.81 -1.63
CA ARG A 94 17.60 -16.90 -1.18
C ARG A 94 17.87 -17.92 -2.28
N ALA A 95 16.84 -18.31 -3.02
CA ALA A 95 16.99 -19.23 -4.15
C ALA A 95 17.91 -18.63 -5.25
N ALA A 96 17.77 -17.34 -5.56
CA ALA A 96 18.66 -16.66 -6.51
C ALA A 96 20.11 -16.61 -5.99
N LEU A 97 20.34 -16.28 -4.72
CA LEU A 97 21.67 -16.28 -4.11
C LEU A 97 22.34 -17.66 -4.12
N ALA A 98 21.57 -18.72 -3.89
CA ALA A 98 22.08 -20.10 -3.93
C ALA A 98 22.61 -20.51 -5.31
N THR A 99 22.33 -19.75 -6.39
CA THR A 99 22.90 -20.00 -7.71
C THR A 99 24.34 -19.50 -7.85
N VAL A 100 24.82 -18.63 -6.94
CA VAL A 100 26.15 -18.01 -7.00
C VAL A 100 27.02 -18.28 -5.78
N THR A 101 26.46 -18.73 -4.65
CA THR A 101 27.20 -19.00 -3.42
C THR A 101 26.47 -19.98 -2.50
N ASP A 102 27.25 -20.81 -1.79
CA ASP A 102 26.78 -21.67 -0.69
C ASP A 102 26.97 -21.02 0.70
N GLN A 103 27.50 -19.78 0.72
CA GLN A 103 27.84 -19.10 1.96
C GLN A 103 26.59 -18.54 2.65
N PRO A 104 26.52 -18.61 4.00
CA PRO A 104 25.37 -18.11 4.73
C PRO A 104 25.22 -16.60 4.56
N VAL A 105 23.97 -16.13 4.47
CA VAL A 105 23.64 -14.70 4.55
C VAL A 105 23.78 -14.24 6.00
N ARG A 106 24.52 -13.16 6.25
CA ARG A 106 24.80 -12.61 7.59
C ARG A 106 24.52 -11.13 7.69
#